data_AF-A0A1F3T111-F1
#
_entry.id   AF-A0A1F3T111-F1
#
_cell.length_a   1.000
_cell.length_b   1.000
_cell.length_c   1.000
_cell.angle_alpha   90.00
_cell.angle_beta   90.00
_cell.angle_gamma   90.00
#
_symmetry.space_group_name_H-M   'P 1'
#
loop_
_entity.id
_entity.type
_entity.pdbx_description
1 polymer ?
#
loop_
_entity_poly.entity_id
_entity_poly.type
_entity_poly.pdbx_seq_one_letter_code
_entity_poly.pdbx_strand_id
1 'polypeptide(L)'
;MSRKTFFILLLSIHLIPFSAFGSDVVRVKAPETKAAELDDLSYSELEATFTDFKVIHKGGEVENNFNTEAYLSGTVFQKCWNKFEITNSSNDEEIRGAGIIGFRIRDLGGGRDCQKELRGARPRTKCIKDDPELNCVRLSKVEEARMNLANMGDGEIKIVRTDPNGDETRVLSEAAPVPAHVSKATVTKLKKDKQEAARAAEIKKYQHCVDTCYGEKAMESLNRLVELGVEVDFEAAAQKIALRDLSDLEKQAGKVKPEELQELREKLVAWNDEHPGNTDRVAKIYRQLAVNSIPKTGAKPSDYELASQIVREAQGLDGISKKWAEVVFQNDQRNISVGRMQAIAMDGVQNNMVFWPNYMKLMQELQTETMQACQGQTANMEGCSSSMQTLRSVSSIPQTASQVDQSRWQMQQQMQQQMQMAMNPGVMGGGLGGGAGVPQGPAGPSTFTNSAMPNQSMAPGLNPMLGNASMPSSFQNSSSSGLVWGGGQFGQTMSMTPPSFGR
;
A
#
# COMPACT_ATOMS: atom_id res chain seq x y z
N MET A 1 -11.37 38.58 24.24
CA MET A 1 -11.23 38.14 25.64
C MET A 1 -9.84 37.50 25.76
N SER A 2 -8.76 38.22 26.05
CA SER A 2 -8.30 38.85 27.30
C SER A 2 -7.80 37.85 28.37
N ARG A 3 -6.51 38.03 28.75
CA ARG A 3 -5.79 37.61 29.98
C ARG A 3 -5.18 36.20 29.96
N LYS A 4 -3.93 35.95 30.38
CA LYS A 4 -2.94 36.76 31.14
C LYS A 4 -1.54 36.15 31.00
N THR A 5 -0.59 37.03 30.70
CA THR A 5 0.86 36.94 30.94
C THR A 5 1.14 36.84 32.44
N PHE A 6 2.09 36.00 32.87
CA PHE A 6 2.64 36.03 34.22
C PHE A 6 4.16 36.28 34.18
N PHE A 7 4.53 37.44 34.71
CA PHE A 7 5.86 37.90 35.06
C PHE A 7 6.40 37.13 36.28
N ILE A 8 7.68 36.76 36.30
CA ILE A 8 8.45 36.64 37.54
C ILE A 8 9.73 37.46 37.39
N LEU A 9 9.93 38.30 38.41
CA LEU A 9 10.83 39.44 38.49
C LEU A 9 11.99 39.10 39.43
N LEU A 10 13.19 39.47 38.98
CA LEU A 10 14.41 39.87 39.71
C LEU A 10 14.41 39.79 41.25
N LEU A 11 15.45 39.13 41.78
CA LEU A 11 16.00 39.41 43.10
C LEU A 11 17.54 39.44 43.02
N SER A 12 18.04 40.63 42.68
CA SER A 12 19.44 41.02 42.76
C SER A 12 19.68 41.62 44.14
N ILE A 13 20.51 40.98 44.98
CA ILE A 13 21.00 41.59 46.22
C ILE A 13 22.49 41.92 46.02
N HIS A 14 22.77 43.22 45.96
CA HIS A 14 24.08 43.83 46.15
C HIS A 14 24.38 43.95 47.65
N LEU A 15 25.56 43.52 48.10
CA LEU A 15 26.20 44.02 49.33
C LEU A 15 27.71 44.21 49.09
N ILE A 16 28.04 45.47 48.76
CA ILE A 16 29.11 46.37 49.25
C ILE A 16 30.54 45.83 49.50
N PRO A 17 31.58 46.53 49.00
CA PRO A 17 32.99 46.22 49.20
C PRO A 17 33.52 46.70 50.56
N PHE A 18 34.36 45.91 51.22
CA PHE A 18 35.21 46.37 52.31
C PHE A 18 36.62 46.67 51.80
N SER A 19 37.00 47.93 51.98
CA SER A 19 38.33 48.48 51.77
C SER A 19 39.33 48.04 52.84
N ALA A 20 40.55 47.77 52.36
CA ALA A 20 41.86 48.03 52.94
C ALA A 20 41.93 48.50 54.42
N PHE A 21 42.61 47.68 55.24
CA PHE A 21 43.57 48.16 56.23
C PHE A 21 44.84 47.32 56.13
N GLY A 22 45.95 47.99 55.85
CA GLY A 22 47.28 47.40 55.82
C GLY A 22 47.78 47.10 57.24
N SER A 23 48.48 45.99 57.37
CA SER A 23 49.51 45.82 58.37
C SER A 23 50.76 45.35 57.66
N ASP A 24 51.75 46.24 57.53
CA ASP A 24 53.11 45.90 57.17
C ASP A 24 53.70 45.00 58.27
N VAL A 25 53.65 43.69 58.04
CA VAL A 25 54.48 42.74 58.77
C VAL A 25 55.69 42.47 57.89
N VAL A 26 56.81 43.05 58.28
CA VAL A 26 58.15 42.76 57.77
C VAL A 26 58.42 41.26 57.95
N ARG A 27 58.17 40.48 56.89
CA ARG A 27 58.57 39.07 56.82
C ARG A 27 60.06 39.04 56.50
N VAL A 28 60.85 38.74 57.52
CA VAL A 28 62.26 38.35 57.41
C VAL A 28 62.37 37.25 56.36
N LYS A 29 63.16 37.52 55.31
CA LYS A 29 63.43 36.62 54.20
C LYS A 29 64.18 35.40 54.75
N ALA A 30 63.45 34.31 55.01
CA ALA A 30 64.04 33.00 55.21
C ALA A 30 64.77 32.58 53.92
N PRO A 31 65.92 31.89 54.00
CA PRO A 31 66.69 31.51 52.83
C PRO A 31 65.83 30.69 51.86
N GLU A 32 65.79 31.12 50.60
CA GLU A 32 65.18 30.43 49.46
C GLU A 32 65.84 29.05 49.28
N THR A 33 65.33 28.04 49.98
CA THR A 33 65.35 26.68 49.45
C THR A 33 64.39 26.67 48.28
N LYS A 34 64.91 26.53 47.05
CA LYS A 34 64.11 26.28 45.83
C LYS A 34 62.96 25.34 46.19
N ALA A 35 61.74 25.86 46.22
CA ALA A 35 60.56 25.00 46.29
C ALA A 35 60.69 24.06 45.11
N ALA A 36 60.68 22.74 45.36
CA ALA A 36 60.70 21.77 44.29
C ALA A 36 59.53 22.11 43.37
N GLU A 37 59.85 22.50 42.14
CA GLU A 37 58.89 22.91 41.13
C GLU A 37 57.99 21.70 40.87
N LEU A 38 56.75 21.77 41.34
CA LEU A 38 55.75 20.72 41.12
C LEU A 38 55.44 20.72 39.63
N ASP A 39 55.80 19.64 38.92
CA ASP A 39 55.67 19.54 37.47
C ASP A 39 54.60 18.52 37.09
N ASP A 40 53.50 19.00 36.51
CA ASP A 40 52.44 18.16 35.95
C ASP A 40 52.95 17.53 34.63
N LEU A 41 52.85 16.20 34.54
CA LEU A 41 53.42 15.43 33.42
C LEU A 41 52.52 15.50 32.18
N SER A 42 53.12 15.73 31.02
CA SER A 42 52.47 15.57 29.71
C SER A 42 52.23 14.10 29.37
N TYR A 43 51.37 13.82 28.40
CA TYR A 43 51.09 12.43 27.97
C TYR A 43 52.36 11.73 27.45
N SER A 44 53.21 12.43 26.70
CA SER A 44 54.48 11.87 26.21
C SER A 44 55.46 11.56 27.35
N GLU A 45 55.47 12.39 28.40
CA GLU A 45 56.27 12.16 29.61
C GLU A 45 55.71 10.99 30.43
N LEU A 46 54.39 10.80 30.44
CA LEU A 46 53.75 9.65 31.08
C LEU A 46 54.09 8.34 30.38
N GLU A 47 54.07 8.30 29.05
CA GLU A 47 54.52 7.12 28.28
C GLU A 47 56.02 6.84 28.49
N ALA A 48 56.83 7.88 28.60
CA ALA A 48 58.26 7.74 28.89
C ALA A 48 58.51 7.26 30.34
N THR A 49 57.67 7.64 31.31
CA THR A 49 57.88 7.38 32.74
C THR A 49 57.26 6.06 33.19
N PHE A 50 56.01 5.79 32.81
CA PHE A 50 55.26 4.60 33.21
C PHE A 50 55.32 3.53 32.11
N THR A 51 55.65 2.29 32.47
CA THR A 51 55.69 1.20 31.47
C THR A 51 54.27 0.83 31.08
N ASP A 52 53.99 0.71 29.78
CA ASP A 52 52.66 0.38 29.23
C ASP A 52 51.56 1.38 29.66
N PHE A 53 51.91 2.67 29.75
CA PHE A 53 50.97 3.72 30.10
C PHE A 53 49.82 3.81 29.10
N LYS A 54 48.57 3.74 29.58
CA LYS A 54 47.35 3.95 28.79
C LYS A 54 46.22 4.48 29.65
N VAL A 55 45.38 5.33 29.09
CA VAL A 55 44.06 5.63 29.68
C VAL A 55 43.07 4.58 29.18
N ILE A 56 42.41 3.87 30.10
CA ILE A 56 41.42 2.86 29.76
C ILE A 56 40.04 3.30 30.24
N HIS A 57 39.09 3.39 29.31
CA HIS A 57 37.68 3.52 29.62
C HIS A 57 37.04 2.14 29.55
N LYS A 58 36.51 1.64 30.67
CA LYS A 58 35.85 0.34 30.73
C LYS A 58 34.40 0.42 30.26
N GLY A 59 34.14 1.02 29.10
CA GLY A 59 32.82 1.01 28.47
C GLY A 59 32.62 -0.30 27.72
N GLY A 60 31.64 -1.12 28.13
CA GLY A 60 31.12 -2.15 27.22
C GLY A 60 30.41 -1.49 26.04
N GLU A 61 30.17 -2.24 24.96
CA GLU A 61 29.36 -1.77 23.83
C GLU A 61 28.14 -0.98 24.33
N VAL A 62 27.93 0.18 23.72
CA VAL A 62 27.00 1.28 24.10
C VAL A 62 25.60 0.81 24.50
N GLU A 63 25.22 -0.41 24.14
CA GLU A 63 23.89 -0.95 24.37
C GLU A 63 23.67 -1.55 25.78
N ASN A 64 24.68 -2.12 26.45
CA ASN A 64 24.41 -3.06 27.56
C ASN A 64 25.22 -2.96 28.87
N ASN A 65 26.27 -2.13 28.98
CA ASN A 65 27.03 -2.06 30.25
C ASN A 65 27.24 -0.62 30.73
N PHE A 66 26.59 -0.27 31.84
CA PHE A 66 26.85 0.94 32.63
C PHE A 66 28.17 0.82 33.42
N ASN A 67 29.25 0.39 32.79
CA ASN A 67 30.55 0.43 33.44
C ASN A 67 31.10 1.84 33.29
N THR A 68 30.87 2.62 34.33
CA THR A 68 31.15 4.04 34.45
C THR A 68 32.54 4.26 35.04
N GLU A 69 33.56 3.57 34.56
CA GLU A 69 34.89 3.67 35.16
C GLU A 69 35.96 3.94 34.11
N ALA A 70 36.72 5.01 34.33
CA ALA A 70 37.98 5.26 33.67
C ALA A 70 39.11 4.95 34.64
N TYR A 71 40.22 4.41 34.15
CA TYR A 71 41.42 4.23 34.96
C TYR A 71 42.70 4.33 34.14
N LEU A 72 43.80 4.62 34.81
CA LEU A 72 45.13 4.61 34.22
C LEU A 72 45.72 3.20 34.31
N SER A 73 46.20 2.69 33.19
CA SER A 73 47.05 1.51 33.10
C SER A 73 48.50 1.97 33.02
N GLY A 74 49.39 1.21 33.64
CA GLY A 74 50.83 1.43 33.60
C GLY A 74 51.50 0.87 34.85
N THR A 75 52.83 0.79 34.82
CA THR A 75 53.63 0.39 35.99
C THR A 75 54.78 1.34 36.27
N VAL A 76 55.07 1.48 37.56
CA VAL A 76 56.16 2.30 38.11
C VAL A 76 56.82 1.52 39.25
N PHE A 77 58.12 1.70 39.45
CA PHE A 77 58.81 1.04 40.56
C PHE A 77 58.27 1.57 41.89
N GLN A 78 58.05 0.68 42.85
CA GLN A 78 57.51 0.99 44.18
C GLN A 78 58.34 2.08 44.87
N LYS A 79 59.67 2.06 44.68
CA LYS A 79 60.61 3.05 45.23
C LYS A 79 60.39 4.47 44.68
N CYS A 80 59.86 4.58 43.46
CA CYS A 80 59.57 5.86 42.82
C CYS A 80 58.11 6.30 42.98
N TRP A 81 57.21 5.39 43.37
CA TRP A 81 55.77 5.65 43.47
C TRP A 81 55.44 6.86 44.34
N ASN A 82 56.03 6.96 45.54
CA ASN A 82 55.76 8.03 46.50
C ASN A 82 56.23 9.42 46.04
N LYS A 83 56.84 9.52 44.86
CA LYS A 83 57.25 10.78 44.23
C LYS A 83 56.25 11.27 43.19
N PHE A 84 55.16 10.55 42.96
CA PHE A 84 54.08 10.96 42.08
C PHE A 84 52.81 11.19 42.88
N GLU A 85 52.11 12.28 42.55
CA GLU A 85 50.73 12.52 42.99
C GLU A 85 49.81 12.27 41.79
N ILE A 86 48.76 11.47 41.99
CA ILE A 86 47.72 11.24 40.99
C ILE A 86 46.42 11.82 41.52
N THR A 87 45.78 12.65 40.72
CA THR A 87 44.44 13.17 40.99
C THR A 87 43.56 13.01 39.74
N ASN A 88 42.25 13.14 39.92
CA ASN A 88 41.27 13.03 38.86
C ASN A 88 40.04 13.89 39.15
N SER A 89 39.13 14.01 38.19
CA SER A 89 37.93 14.85 38.31
C SER A 89 37.01 14.54 39.50
N SER A 90 37.17 13.39 40.17
CA SER A 90 36.41 13.04 41.37
C SER A 90 36.98 13.65 42.65
N ASN A 91 38.31 13.77 42.74
CA ASN A 91 39.01 14.19 43.96
C ASN A 91 39.79 15.50 43.81
N ASP A 92 39.75 16.12 42.62
CA ASP A 92 40.48 17.33 42.29
C ASP A 92 39.54 18.50 41.98
N GLU A 93 39.52 19.52 42.83
CA GLU A 93 38.61 20.65 42.69
C GLU A 93 38.90 21.54 41.48
N GLU A 94 40.15 21.63 41.04
CA GLU A 94 40.54 22.43 39.89
C GLU A 94 40.08 21.77 38.59
N ILE A 95 40.30 20.45 38.48
CA ILE A 95 39.82 19.67 37.33
C ILE A 95 38.29 19.65 37.29
N ARG A 96 37.66 19.45 38.45
CA ARG A 96 36.20 19.42 38.60
C ARG A 96 35.56 20.78 38.33
N GLY A 97 36.15 21.86 38.85
CA GLY A 97 35.69 23.23 38.67
C GLY A 97 35.80 23.71 37.21
N ALA A 98 36.79 23.21 36.49
CA ALA A 98 36.94 23.42 35.04
C ALA A 98 36.00 22.55 34.19
N GLY A 99 35.22 21.64 34.79
CA GLY A 99 34.30 20.75 34.09
C GLY A 99 34.99 19.70 33.21
N ILE A 100 36.26 19.39 33.49
CA ILE A 100 37.06 18.44 32.72
C ILE A 100 36.87 17.04 33.30
N ILE A 101 36.73 16.03 32.44
CA ILE A 101 36.78 14.62 32.82
C ILE A 101 38.20 14.13 32.52
N GLY A 102 39.00 13.82 33.54
CA GLY A 102 40.40 13.49 33.29
C GLY A 102 41.22 13.17 34.53
N PHE A 103 42.48 12.85 34.28
CA PHE A 103 43.50 12.56 35.29
C PHE A 103 44.61 13.60 35.23
N ARG A 104 45.20 13.91 36.38
CA ARG A 104 46.41 14.71 36.52
C ARG A 104 47.44 13.88 37.27
N ILE A 105 48.68 13.88 36.77
CA ILE A 105 49.81 13.24 37.44
C ILE A 105 50.89 14.28 37.58
N ARG A 106 51.36 14.46 38.82
CA ARG A 106 52.36 15.45 39.20
C ARG A 106 53.60 14.77 39.75
N ASP A 107 54.77 15.19 39.29
CA ASP A 107 56.04 14.81 39.90
C ASP A 107 56.29 15.71 41.13
N LEU A 108 56.35 15.09 42.31
CA LEU A 108 56.58 15.76 43.60
C LEU A 108 58.08 16.08 43.84
N GLY A 109 58.95 15.69 42.91
CA GLY A 109 60.39 15.96 42.96
C GLY A 109 61.22 14.69 42.73
N GLY A 110 61.77 14.55 41.53
CA GLY A 110 62.71 13.48 41.17
C GLY A 110 62.07 12.10 41.01
N GLY A 111 60.76 12.04 40.72
CA GLY A 111 60.04 10.83 40.33
C GLY A 111 60.49 10.32 38.96
N ARG A 112 60.52 11.21 37.95
CA ARG A 112 61.05 10.90 36.61
C ARG A 112 62.50 10.42 36.67
N ASP A 113 63.34 11.11 37.43
CA ASP A 113 64.76 10.77 37.58
C ASP A 113 64.96 9.43 38.28
N CYS A 114 64.20 9.16 39.36
CA CYS A 114 64.21 7.86 40.04
C CYS A 114 63.89 6.70 39.09
N GLN A 115 62.84 6.89 38.29
CA GLN A 115 62.40 5.88 37.33
C GLN A 115 63.43 5.69 36.21
N LYS A 116 64.05 6.77 35.74
CA LYS A 116 65.11 6.75 34.73
C LYS A 116 66.39 6.08 35.24
N GLU A 117 66.78 6.34 36.48
CA GLU A 117 67.94 5.71 37.15
C GLU A 117 67.75 4.21 37.29
N LEU A 118 66.60 3.75 37.80
CA LEU A 118 66.30 2.32 37.95
C LEU A 118 66.21 1.59 36.61
N ARG A 119 65.64 2.23 35.58
CA ARG A 119 65.60 1.67 34.22
C ARG A 119 66.99 1.64 33.57
N GLY A 120 67.80 2.68 33.76
CA GLY A 120 69.16 2.79 33.20
C GLY A 120 70.16 1.85 33.86
N ALA A 121 70.07 1.67 35.19
CA ALA A 121 70.91 0.75 35.94
C ALA A 121 70.62 -0.72 35.58
N ARG A 122 69.38 -1.05 35.18
CA ARG A 122 68.99 -2.42 34.85
C ARG A 122 67.96 -2.48 33.70
N PRO A 123 68.39 -2.33 32.44
CA PRO A 123 67.52 -2.17 31.26
C PRO A 123 66.66 -3.40 30.87
N ARG A 124 66.77 -4.52 31.60
CA ARG A 124 66.02 -5.77 31.34
C ARG A 124 65.10 -6.21 32.47
N THR A 125 65.01 -5.44 33.56
CA THR A 125 64.31 -5.91 34.77
C THR A 125 62.81 -5.71 34.63
N LYS A 126 62.11 -6.82 34.39
CA LYS A 126 60.67 -6.90 34.62
C LYS A 126 60.41 -6.79 36.12
N CYS A 127 59.28 -6.22 36.51
CA CYS A 127 58.86 -6.12 37.90
C CYS A 127 59.03 -7.45 38.65
N ILE A 128 59.79 -7.45 39.75
CA ILE A 128 60.04 -8.63 40.59
C ILE A 128 59.23 -8.47 41.88
N LYS A 129 58.27 -9.37 42.14
CA LYS A 129 57.33 -9.23 43.27
C LYS A 129 58.01 -9.26 44.64
N ASP A 130 59.10 -10.00 44.77
CA ASP A 130 59.74 -10.31 46.05
C ASP A 130 60.97 -9.43 46.35
N ASP A 131 61.31 -8.51 45.44
CA ASP A 131 62.38 -7.53 45.64
C ASP A 131 61.78 -6.14 45.89
N PRO A 132 61.91 -5.56 47.10
CA PRO A 132 61.33 -4.26 47.42
C PRO A 132 61.89 -3.11 46.56
N GLU A 133 63.07 -3.27 45.95
CA GLU A 133 63.65 -2.27 45.05
C GLU A 133 63.15 -2.40 43.60
N LEU A 134 62.70 -3.59 43.19
CA LEU A 134 62.25 -3.90 41.84
C LEU A 134 60.77 -4.29 41.73
N ASN A 135 60.05 -4.23 42.84
CA ASN A 135 58.60 -4.38 42.86
C ASN A 135 57.95 -3.17 42.19
N CYS A 136 56.84 -3.38 41.49
CA CYS A 136 56.15 -2.32 40.77
C CYS A 136 54.73 -2.12 41.31
N VAL A 137 54.34 -0.86 41.39
CA VAL A 137 52.93 -0.46 41.53
C VAL A 137 52.29 -0.53 40.15
N ARG A 138 51.10 -1.13 40.08
CA ARG A 138 50.23 -1.06 38.91
C ARG A 138 49.24 0.08 39.12
N LEU A 139 49.20 1.03 38.19
CA LEU A 139 48.29 2.17 38.27
C LEU A 139 46.82 1.73 38.37
N SER A 140 46.43 0.66 37.68
CA SER A 140 45.06 0.13 37.73
C SER A 140 44.62 -0.42 39.10
N LYS A 141 45.54 -0.55 40.07
CA LYS A 141 45.26 -0.94 41.46
C LYS A 141 45.29 0.22 42.44
N VAL A 142 45.58 1.43 41.96
CA VAL A 142 45.61 2.66 42.76
C VAL A 142 44.25 3.31 42.65
N GLU A 143 43.64 3.68 43.78
CA GLU A 143 42.29 4.26 43.80
C GLU A 143 42.25 5.63 43.12
N GLU A 144 43.30 6.44 43.31
CA GLU A 144 43.42 7.77 42.70
C GLU A 144 43.61 7.73 41.18
N ALA A 145 44.10 6.60 40.66
CA ALA A 145 44.22 6.33 39.23
C ALA A 145 42.94 5.72 38.63
N ARG A 146 41.84 5.69 39.40
CA ARG A 146 40.51 5.21 38.99
C ARG A 146 39.49 6.33 39.22
N MET A 147 38.56 6.47 38.28
CA MET A 147 37.59 7.56 38.26
C MET A 147 36.20 7.01 37.93
N ASN A 148 35.23 7.29 38.80
CA ASN A 148 33.84 6.93 38.59
C ASN A 148 33.13 8.01 37.76
N LEU A 149 32.77 7.65 36.53
CA LEU A 149 32.08 8.46 35.54
C LEU A 149 30.55 8.53 35.76
N ALA A 150 29.98 7.85 36.76
CA ALA A 150 28.53 7.71 36.92
C ALA A 150 27.80 9.05 37.08
N ASN A 151 28.47 10.01 37.71
CA ASN A 151 27.96 11.36 37.95
C ASN A 151 28.59 12.40 37.02
N MET A 152 29.35 11.97 36.02
CA MET A 152 30.00 12.85 35.04
C MET A 152 29.12 13.01 33.80
N GLY A 153 29.13 14.22 33.23
CA GLY A 153 28.43 14.55 31.99
C GLY A 153 29.10 13.91 30.76
N ASP A 154 28.57 14.20 29.57
CA ASP A 154 29.18 13.72 28.33
C ASP A 154 30.53 14.42 28.11
N GLY A 155 31.58 13.68 27.74
CA GLY A 155 32.88 14.30 27.47
C GLY A 155 34.02 13.32 27.22
N GLU A 156 35.09 13.82 26.64
CA GLU A 156 36.33 13.08 26.44
C GLU A 156 37.11 12.98 27.75
N ILE A 157 37.70 11.81 28.00
CA ILE A 157 38.60 11.60 29.15
C ILE A 157 40.00 12.11 28.77
N LYS A 158 40.53 13.08 29.51
CA LYS A 158 41.78 13.79 29.21
C LYS A 158 42.87 13.56 30.25
N ILE A 159 44.12 13.81 29.88
CA ILE A 159 45.21 14.07 30.83
C ILE A 159 45.33 15.59 31.00
N VAL A 160 45.35 16.07 32.24
CA VAL A 160 45.33 17.49 32.59
C VAL A 160 46.72 17.93 33.05
N ARG A 161 47.16 19.08 32.54
CA ARG A 161 48.40 19.75 32.92
C ARG A 161 48.09 21.19 33.31
N THR A 162 48.68 21.68 34.39
CA THR A 162 48.59 23.09 34.80
C THR A 162 49.73 23.89 34.16
N ASP A 163 49.45 25.08 33.64
CA ASP A 163 50.49 25.95 33.08
C ASP A 163 51.42 26.42 34.22
N PRO A 164 52.75 26.24 34.10
CA PRO A 164 53.70 26.71 35.11
C PRO A 164 53.68 28.24 35.33
N ASN A 165 53.06 29.01 34.43
CA ASN A 165 52.91 30.47 34.57
C ASN A 165 51.65 30.93 35.32
N GLY A 166 50.85 30.00 35.86
CA GLY A 166 49.93 30.27 36.98
C GLY A 166 48.59 30.96 36.70
N ASP A 167 48.30 31.43 35.48
CA ASP A 167 47.06 32.22 35.27
C ASP A 167 45.85 31.44 34.72
N GLU A 168 46.02 30.28 34.07
CA GLU A 168 44.87 29.46 33.61
C GLU A 168 45.23 27.96 33.56
N THR A 169 44.34 27.10 34.05
CA THR A 169 44.41 25.65 33.84
C THR A 169 44.20 25.33 32.35
N ARG A 170 45.26 25.44 31.54
CA ARG A 170 45.18 25.12 30.12
C ARG A 170 45.18 23.61 29.92
N VAL A 171 44.06 23.10 29.40
CA VAL A 171 43.93 21.69 29.00
C VAL A 171 44.81 21.42 27.78
N LEU A 172 46.07 21.03 28.01
CA LEU A 172 46.93 20.48 26.98
C LEU A 172 46.50 19.03 26.72
N SER A 173 45.47 18.87 25.89
CA SER A 173 45.04 17.58 25.39
C SER A 173 46.09 16.99 24.45
N GLU A 174 47.06 16.25 25.00
CA GLU A 174 47.99 15.43 24.22
C GLU A 174 47.69 13.93 24.33
N ALA A 175 46.43 13.52 24.49
CA ALA A 175 46.10 12.10 24.63
C ALA A 175 45.74 11.43 23.30
N ALA A 176 46.27 10.22 23.08
CA ALA A 176 45.78 9.23 22.12
C ALA A 176 44.25 9.05 22.22
N PRO A 177 43.52 8.61 21.16
CA PRO A 177 42.06 8.59 21.15
C PRO A 177 41.47 7.74 22.28
N VAL A 178 41.02 8.39 23.35
CA VAL A 178 40.25 7.75 24.43
C VAL A 178 38.76 7.87 24.06
N PRO A 179 37.95 6.80 24.21
CA PRO A 179 36.53 6.87 23.89
C PRO A 179 35.82 7.94 24.72
N ALA A 180 34.96 8.74 24.08
CA ALA A 180 34.11 9.69 24.77
C ALA A 180 33.19 8.96 25.78
N HIS A 181 33.09 9.50 26.99
CA HIS A 181 32.09 9.08 27.97
C HIS A 181 30.74 9.66 27.59
N VAL A 182 29.72 8.82 27.62
CA VAL A 182 28.32 9.22 27.42
C VAL A 182 27.57 8.97 28.72
N SER A 183 27.00 10.03 29.29
CA SER A 183 26.28 10.01 30.54
C SER A 183 25.04 9.11 30.45
N LYS A 184 24.62 8.60 31.62
CA LYS A 184 23.39 7.80 31.75
C LYS A 184 22.16 8.56 31.24
N ALA A 185 22.12 9.88 31.46
CA ALA A 185 21.03 10.73 31.00
C ALA A 185 20.96 10.77 29.47
N THR A 186 22.09 10.96 28.79
CA THR A 186 22.16 10.97 27.33
C THR A 186 21.83 9.60 26.73
N VAL A 187 22.36 8.51 27.28
CA VAL A 187 22.00 7.15 26.81
C VAL A 187 20.51 6.88 26.98
N THR A 188 19.92 7.26 28.13
CA THR A 188 18.48 7.08 28.38
C THR A 188 17.64 7.90 27.41
N LYS A 189 18.05 9.15 27.16
CA LYS A 189 17.40 10.02 26.16
C LYS A 189 17.50 9.40 24.76
N LEU A 190 18.68 8.95 24.33
CA LEU A 190 18.85 8.30 23.02
C LEU A 190 18.03 7.02 22.90
N LYS A 191 17.94 6.21 23.95
CA LYS A 191 17.08 5.01 23.97
C LYS A 191 15.60 5.40 23.83
N LYS A 192 15.15 6.44 24.54
CA LYS A 192 13.79 6.97 24.42
C LYS A 192 13.52 7.54 23.03
N ASP A 193 14.40 8.37 22.49
CA ASP A 193 14.28 8.96 21.16
C ASP A 193 14.25 7.87 20.07
N LYS A 194 15.07 6.81 20.20
CA LYS A 194 15.06 5.65 19.30
C LYS A 194 13.74 4.87 19.39
N GLN A 195 13.19 4.70 20.59
CA GLN A 195 11.88 4.05 20.80
C GLN A 195 10.74 4.90 20.22
N GLU A 196 10.75 6.22 20.41
CA GLU A 196 9.77 7.14 19.84
C GLU A 196 9.84 7.16 18.32
N ALA A 197 11.05 7.18 17.74
CA ALA A 197 11.24 7.09 16.28
C ALA A 197 10.75 5.75 15.71
N ALA A 198 11.01 4.63 16.39
CA ALA A 198 10.53 3.31 15.99
C ALA A 198 8.99 3.25 16.01
N ARG A 199 8.37 3.74 17.09
CA ARG A 199 6.90 3.84 17.19
C ARG A 199 6.32 4.74 16.10
N ALA A 200 6.94 5.88 15.81
CA ALA A 200 6.48 6.78 14.74
C ALA A 200 6.59 6.13 13.35
N ALA A 201 7.64 5.35 13.08
CA ALA A 201 7.78 4.60 11.83
C ALA A 201 6.71 3.50 11.70
N GLU A 202 6.39 2.83 12.79
CA GLU A 202 5.34 1.80 12.85
C GLU A 202 3.95 2.39 12.58
N ILE A 203 3.61 3.52 13.23
CA ILE A 203 2.36 4.27 12.96
C ILE A 203 2.25 4.62 11.47
N LYS A 204 3.31 5.17 10.87
CA LYS A 204 3.30 5.51 9.43
C LYS A 204 3.06 4.31 8.53
N LYS A 205 3.63 3.15 8.87
CA LYS A 205 3.43 1.90 8.13
C LYS A 205 1.95 1.47 8.16
N TYR A 206 1.31 1.51 9.32
CA TYR A 206 -0.10 1.14 9.44
C TYR A 206 -1.03 2.16 8.78
N GLN A 207 -0.77 3.46 8.93
CA GLN A 207 -1.49 4.52 8.20
C GLN A 207 -1.44 4.31 6.69
N HIS A 208 -0.25 4.02 6.16
CA HIS A 208 -0.09 3.73 4.74
C HIS A 208 -0.91 2.53 4.29
N CYS A 209 -0.99 1.45 5.09
CA CYS A 209 -1.80 0.30 4.75
C CYS A 209 -3.30 0.60 4.85
N VAL A 210 -3.77 1.37 5.83
CA VAL A 210 -5.17 1.85 5.87
C VAL A 210 -5.55 2.61 4.60
N ASP A 211 -4.62 3.39 4.04
CA ASP A 211 -4.85 4.16 2.81
C ASP A 211 -4.68 3.38 1.49
N THR A 212 -3.97 2.25 1.49
CA THR A 212 -3.62 1.55 0.23
C THR A 212 -4.00 0.07 0.17
N CYS A 213 -4.10 -0.62 1.30
CA CYS A 213 -4.51 -2.01 1.40
C CYS A 213 -6.03 -2.17 1.23
N TYR A 214 -6.48 -3.42 1.15
CA TYR A 214 -7.88 -3.84 0.99
C TYR A 214 -8.22 -4.89 2.06
N GLY A 215 -9.49 -5.02 2.40
CA GLY A 215 -10.07 -6.07 3.23
C GLY A 215 -9.49 -6.14 4.64
N GLU A 216 -9.36 -7.38 5.13
CA GLU A 216 -8.93 -7.70 6.49
C GLU A 216 -7.60 -7.04 6.88
N LYS A 217 -6.65 -6.96 5.95
CA LYS A 217 -5.33 -6.35 6.21
C LYS A 217 -5.41 -4.85 6.49
N ALA A 218 -6.31 -4.14 5.80
CA ALA A 218 -6.55 -2.72 6.05
C ALA A 218 -7.24 -2.52 7.41
N MET A 219 -8.22 -3.37 7.73
CA MET A 219 -8.91 -3.34 9.03
C MET A 219 -7.99 -3.71 10.20
N GLU A 220 -7.12 -4.72 10.06
CA GLU A 220 -6.10 -5.05 11.05
C GLU A 220 -5.16 -3.86 11.29
N SER A 221 -4.73 -3.19 10.22
CA SER A 221 -3.89 -2.00 10.33
C SER A 221 -4.60 -0.84 11.03
N LEU A 222 -5.91 -0.66 10.78
CA LEU A 222 -6.72 0.34 11.48
C LEU A 222 -6.84 0.02 12.98
N ASN A 223 -7.09 -1.24 13.34
CA ASN A 223 -7.12 -1.69 14.74
C ASN A 223 -5.77 -1.45 15.43
N ARG A 224 -4.65 -1.77 14.76
CA ARG A 224 -3.30 -1.50 15.29
C ARG A 224 -3.04 -0.01 15.54
N LEU A 225 -3.56 0.89 14.71
CA LEU A 225 -3.44 2.33 14.97
C LEU A 225 -4.17 2.75 16.25
N VAL A 226 -5.37 2.21 16.49
CA VAL A 226 -6.12 2.45 17.72
C VAL A 226 -5.39 1.90 18.94
N GLU A 227 -4.85 0.67 18.86
CA GLU A 227 -4.04 0.07 19.92
C GLU A 227 -2.77 0.89 20.22
N LEU A 228 -2.16 1.48 19.19
CA LEU A 228 -1.02 2.38 19.33
C LEU A 228 -1.43 3.77 19.88
N GLY A 229 -2.70 4.00 20.20
CA GLY A 229 -3.22 5.25 20.77
C GLY A 229 -3.25 6.41 19.77
N VAL A 230 -3.30 6.11 18.47
CA VAL A 230 -3.51 7.13 17.43
C VAL A 230 -4.99 7.48 17.41
N GLU A 231 -5.30 8.77 17.51
CA GLU A 231 -6.66 9.26 17.35
C GLU A 231 -7.10 9.11 15.89
N VAL A 232 -8.02 8.18 15.64
CA VAL A 232 -8.57 7.91 14.30
C VAL A 232 -10.08 7.84 14.42
N ASP A 233 -10.79 8.48 13.50
CA ASP A 233 -12.22 8.26 13.31
C ASP A 233 -12.42 6.86 12.71
N PHE A 234 -12.63 5.89 13.59
CA PHE A 234 -12.67 4.47 13.24
C PHE A 234 -13.81 4.18 12.28
N GLU A 235 -15.00 4.73 12.52
CA GLU A 235 -16.18 4.49 11.68
C GLU A 235 -15.98 5.05 10.27
N ALA A 236 -15.50 6.29 10.15
CA ALA A 236 -15.23 6.89 8.84
C ALA A 236 -14.11 6.15 8.08
N ALA A 237 -13.05 5.73 8.78
CA ALA A 237 -11.95 4.96 8.19
C ALA A 237 -12.40 3.56 7.75
N ALA A 238 -13.16 2.85 8.57
CA ALA A 238 -13.72 1.55 8.24
C ALA A 238 -14.67 1.63 7.04
N GLN A 239 -15.54 2.65 7.00
CA GLN A 239 -16.41 2.89 5.85
C GLN A 239 -15.61 3.19 4.57
N LYS A 240 -14.53 3.97 4.66
CA LYS A 240 -13.63 4.24 3.54
C LYS A 240 -12.93 2.97 3.03
N ILE A 241 -12.55 2.05 3.93
CA ILE A 241 -11.99 0.74 3.57
C ILE A 241 -13.05 -0.11 2.86
N ALA A 242 -14.25 -0.25 3.46
CA ALA A 242 -15.34 -1.03 2.88
C ALA A 242 -15.71 -0.55 1.47
N LEU A 243 -15.81 0.77 1.24
CA LEU A 243 -16.09 1.32 -0.09
C LEU A 243 -14.98 1.03 -1.10
N ARG A 244 -13.73 0.93 -0.64
CA ARG A 244 -12.59 0.57 -1.49
C ARG A 244 -12.63 -0.91 -1.88
N ASP A 245 -12.99 -1.78 -0.93
CA ASP A 245 -13.19 -3.20 -1.17
C ASP A 245 -14.31 -3.44 -2.18
N LEU A 246 -15.43 -2.73 -2.04
CA LEU A 246 -16.51 -2.77 -3.01
C LEU A 246 -16.05 -2.29 -4.40
N SER A 247 -15.22 -1.25 -4.47
CA SER A 247 -14.66 -0.78 -5.74
C SER A 247 -13.72 -1.81 -6.38
N ASP A 248 -13.00 -2.60 -5.59
CA ASP A 248 -12.20 -3.71 -6.10
C ASP A 248 -13.10 -4.84 -6.64
N LEU A 249 -14.17 -5.19 -5.94
CA LEU A 249 -15.17 -6.14 -6.43
C LEU A 249 -15.83 -5.67 -7.73
N GLU A 250 -16.11 -4.36 -7.89
CA GLU A 250 -16.62 -3.78 -9.14
C GLU A 250 -15.60 -3.93 -10.28
N LYS A 251 -14.30 -3.73 -10.01
CA LYS A 251 -13.24 -3.93 -11.01
C LYS A 251 -13.08 -5.40 -11.39
N GLN A 252 -13.18 -6.31 -10.43
CA GLN A 252 -13.14 -7.75 -10.67
C GLN A 252 -14.33 -8.18 -11.54
N ALA A 253 -15.54 -7.69 -11.24
CA ALA A 253 -16.74 -7.95 -12.03
C ALA A 253 -16.59 -7.53 -13.50
N GLY A 254 -15.86 -6.44 -13.77
CA GLY A 254 -15.57 -6.00 -15.14
C GLY A 254 -14.63 -6.91 -15.94
N LYS A 255 -13.91 -7.83 -15.29
CA LYS A 255 -12.90 -8.72 -15.91
C LYS A 255 -13.17 -10.20 -15.71
N VAL A 256 -14.18 -10.54 -14.91
CA VAL A 256 -14.46 -11.91 -14.47
C VAL A 256 -14.80 -12.79 -15.67
N LYS A 257 -14.25 -13.99 -15.68
CA LYS A 257 -14.65 -15.02 -16.65
C LYS A 257 -15.88 -15.78 -16.14
N PRO A 258 -16.65 -16.45 -17.03
CA PRO A 258 -17.83 -17.20 -16.61
C PRO A 258 -17.56 -18.22 -15.49
N GLU A 259 -16.38 -18.82 -15.44
CA GLU A 259 -16.01 -19.84 -14.45
C GLU A 259 -15.79 -19.27 -13.04
N GLU A 260 -15.36 -18.01 -12.94
CA GLU A 260 -15.05 -17.30 -11.69
C GLU A 260 -16.26 -16.51 -11.16
N LEU A 261 -17.35 -16.49 -11.93
CA LEU A 261 -18.53 -15.68 -11.67
C LEU A 261 -19.26 -16.09 -10.38
N GLN A 262 -19.28 -17.38 -10.06
CA GLN A 262 -19.91 -17.89 -8.84
C GLN A 262 -19.18 -17.42 -7.58
N GLU A 263 -17.84 -17.51 -7.55
CA GLU A 263 -17.02 -17.06 -6.43
C GLU A 263 -17.22 -15.56 -6.16
N LEU A 264 -17.29 -14.76 -7.23
CA LEU A 264 -17.53 -13.32 -7.11
C LEU A 264 -18.94 -13.00 -6.60
N ARG A 265 -19.96 -13.78 -6.98
CA ARG A 265 -21.32 -13.64 -6.42
C ARG A 265 -21.35 -13.93 -4.93
N GLU A 266 -20.71 -14.99 -4.48
CA GLU A 266 -20.63 -15.33 -3.06
C GLU A 266 -19.93 -14.23 -2.25
N LYS A 267 -18.84 -13.67 -2.78
CA LYS A 267 -18.18 -12.49 -2.19
C LYS A 267 -19.09 -11.27 -2.10
N LEU A 268 -19.92 -11.01 -3.12
CA LEU A 268 -20.85 -9.88 -3.12
C LEU A 268 -21.98 -10.05 -2.11
N VAL A 269 -22.51 -11.27 -1.93
CA VAL A 269 -23.52 -11.56 -0.90
C VAL A 269 -22.92 -11.34 0.48
N ALA A 270 -21.78 -11.98 0.78
CA ALA A 270 -21.11 -11.83 2.07
C ALA A 270 -20.80 -10.36 2.38
N TRP A 271 -20.29 -9.61 1.39
CA TRP A 271 -20.02 -8.20 1.55
C TRP A 271 -21.29 -7.37 1.81
N ASN A 272 -22.40 -7.68 1.14
CA ASN A 272 -23.69 -7.00 1.35
C ASN A 272 -24.25 -7.25 2.76
N ASP A 273 -24.13 -8.47 3.27
CA ASP A 273 -24.60 -8.84 4.61
C ASP A 273 -23.82 -8.06 5.70
N GLU A 274 -22.53 -7.81 5.48
CA GLU A 274 -21.70 -6.99 6.35
C GLU A 274 -21.98 -5.48 6.19
N HIS A 275 -22.46 -5.04 5.02
CA HIS A 275 -22.61 -3.62 4.66
C HIS A 275 -23.97 -3.28 4.01
N PRO A 276 -25.11 -3.51 4.71
CA PRO A 276 -26.45 -3.35 4.14
C PRO A 276 -26.77 -1.92 3.70
N GLY A 277 -26.05 -0.91 4.19
CA GLY A 277 -26.18 0.48 3.74
C GLY A 277 -25.74 0.72 2.28
N ASN A 278 -25.10 -0.27 1.64
CA ASN A 278 -24.54 -0.16 0.29
C ASN A 278 -25.18 -1.13 -0.73
N THR A 279 -26.33 -1.72 -0.43
CA THR A 279 -26.97 -2.74 -1.28
C THR A 279 -27.21 -2.29 -2.71
N ASP A 280 -27.65 -1.05 -2.93
CA ASP A 280 -27.83 -0.51 -4.29
C ASP A 280 -26.53 -0.49 -5.12
N ARG A 281 -25.37 -0.32 -4.47
CA ARG A 281 -24.07 -0.39 -5.15
C ARG A 281 -23.70 -1.84 -5.47
N VAL A 282 -23.99 -2.78 -4.57
CA VAL A 282 -23.83 -4.22 -4.82
C VAL A 282 -24.72 -4.64 -5.99
N ALA A 283 -25.98 -4.21 -6.01
CA ALA A 283 -26.92 -4.44 -7.11
C ALA A 283 -26.37 -3.94 -8.45
N LYS A 284 -25.72 -2.77 -8.48
CA LYS A 284 -25.04 -2.28 -9.69
C LYS A 284 -23.95 -3.24 -10.19
N ILE A 285 -23.18 -3.86 -9.30
CA ILE A 285 -22.16 -4.85 -9.67
C ILE A 285 -22.83 -6.11 -10.23
N TYR A 286 -23.90 -6.61 -9.60
CA TYR A 286 -24.68 -7.73 -10.14
C TYR A 286 -25.21 -7.46 -11.55
N ARG A 287 -25.70 -6.24 -11.81
CA ARG A 287 -26.11 -5.82 -13.15
C ARG A 287 -24.96 -5.96 -14.16
N GLN A 288 -23.76 -5.55 -13.79
CA GLN A 288 -22.58 -5.66 -14.62
C GLN A 288 -22.19 -7.13 -14.88
N LEU A 289 -22.30 -7.99 -13.86
CA LEU A 289 -22.09 -9.44 -14.01
C LEU A 289 -23.08 -10.06 -14.99
N ALA A 290 -24.36 -9.70 -14.90
CA ALA A 290 -25.38 -10.19 -15.81
C ALA A 290 -25.07 -9.80 -17.27
N VAL A 291 -24.66 -8.56 -17.51
CA VAL A 291 -24.23 -8.11 -18.85
C VAL A 291 -23.01 -8.87 -19.34
N ASN A 292 -22.01 -9.08 -18.48
CA ASN A 292 -20.77 -9.78 -18.85
C ASN A 292 -20.97 -11.28 -19.10
N SER A 293 -22.02 -11.88 -18.51
CA SER A 293 -22.37 -13.27 -18.76
C SER A 293 -22.92 -13.53 -20.17
N ILE A 294 -23.30 -12.48 -20.91
CA ILE A 294 -23.80 -12.57 -22.29
C ILE A 294 -22.66 -12.19 -23.26
N PRO A 295 -22.14 -13.14 -24.06
CA PRO A 295 -21.12 -12.84 -25.06
C PRO A 295 -21.62 -11.82 -26.10
N LYS A 296 -20.77 -10.88 -26.51
CA LYS A 296 -21.13 -9.87 -27.54
C LYS A 296 -21.51 -10.49 -28.90
N THR A 297 -21.02 -11.69 -29.18
CA THR A 297 -21.26 -12.40 -30.44
C THR A 297 -21.54 -13.87 -30.17
N GLY A 298 -22.55 -14.42 -30.81
CA GLY A 298 -22.88 -15.85 -30.69
C GLY A 298 -23.41 -16.26 -29.31
N ALA A 299 -24.02 -15.33 -28.57
CA ALA A 299 -24.67 -15.63 -27.30
C ALA A 299 -25.73 -16.73 -27.48
N LYS A 300 -25.69 -17.72 -26.61
CA LYS A 300 -26.61 -18.86 -26.60
C LYS A 300 -27.75 -18.61 -25.62
N PRO A 301 -28.91 -19.30 -25.76
CA PRO A 301 -30.01 -19.18 -24.80
C PRO A 301 -29.60 -19.39 -23.33
N SER A 302 -28.64 -20.29 -23.06
CA SER A 302 -28.09 -20.56 -21.72
C SER A 302 -27.40 -19.35 -21.10
N ASP A 303 -26.76 -18.50 -21.90
CA ASP A 303 -26.04 -17.32 -21.41
C ASP A 303 -27.04 -16.28 -20.87
N TYR A 304 -28.18 -16.13 -21.54
CA TYR A 304 -29.29 -15.28 -21.08
C TYR A 304 -30.01 -15.87 -19.86
N GLU A 305 -30.07 -17.19 -19.72
CA GLU A 305 -30.61 -17.84 -18.52
C GLU A 305 -29.74 -17.54 -17.29
N LEU A 306 -28.42 -17.64 -17.45
CA LEU A 306 -27.47 -17.24 -16.41
C LEU A 306 -27.59 -15.75 -16.06
N ALA A 307 -27.65 -14.88 -17.06
CA ALA A 307 -27.85 -13.44 -16.86
C ALA A 307 -29.16 -13.15 -16.09
N SER A 308 -30.25 -13.82 -16.47
CA SER A 308 -31.55 -13.70 -15.80
C SER A 308 -31.45 -14.15 -14.34
N GLN A 309 -30.77 -15.25 -14.06
CA GLN A 309 -30.55 -15.72 -12.69
C GLN A 309 -29.78 -14.69 -11.84
N ILE A 310 -28.68 -14.14 -12.37
CA ILE A 310 -27.88 -13.12 -11.68
C ILE A 310 -28.73 -11.89 -11.35
N VAL A 311 -29.59 -11.44 -12.28
CA VAL A 311 -30.49 -10.31 -12.03
C VAL A 311 -31.55 -10.65 -10.97
N ARG A 312 -32.09 -11.88 -10.93
CA ARG A 312 -33.07 -12.28 -9.90
C ARG A 312 -32.45 -12.32 -8.51
N GLU A 313 -31.22 -12.80 -8.40
CA GLU A 313 -30.48 -12.77 -7.14
C GLU A 313 -30.27 -11.34 -6.66
N ALA A 314 -29.90 -10.44 -7.57
CA ALA A 314 -29.76 -9.03 -7.26
C ALA A 314 -31.08 -8.39 -6.79
N GLN A 315 -32.21 -8.78 -7.40
CA GLN A 315 -33.55 -8.35 -6.96
C GLN A 315 -33.93 -8.88 -5.57
N GLY A 316 -33.35 -10.01 -5.16
CA GLY A 316 -33.58 -10.64 -3.87
C GLY A 316 -32.64 -10.15 -2.76
N LEU A 317 -31.72 -9.21 -3.04
CA LEU A 317 -30.82 -8.66 -2.03
C LEU A 317 -31.62 -7.90 -0.97
N ASP A 318 -31.38 -8.22 0.31
CA ASP A 318 -31.99 -7.49 1.42
C ASP A 318 -31.48 -6.05 1.45
N GLY A 319 -32.39 -5.09 1.66
CA GLY A 319 -32.08 -3.66 1.65
C GLY A 319 -32.06 -2.97 0.27
N ILE A 320 -32.33 -3.69 -0.83
CA ILE A 320 -32.36 -3.08 -2.16
C ILE A 320 -33.49 -2.05 -2.31
N SER A 321 -33.22 -0.92 -2.96
CA SER A 321 -34.25 0.08 -3.19
C SER A 321 -35.29 -0.39 -4.22
N LYS A 322 -36.53 0.07 -4.05
CA LYS A 322 -37.62 -0.19 -5.01
C LYS A 322 -37.27 0.24 -6.43
N LYS A 323 -36.53 1.35 -6.58
CA LYS A 323 -36.06 1.81 -7.88
C LYS A 323 -35.21 0.73 -8.58
N TRP A 324 -34.27 0.12 -7.87
CA TRP A 324 -33.45 -0.93 -8.45
C TRP A 324 -34.24 -2.22 -8.68
N ALA A 325 -34.99 -2.70 -7.68
CA ALA A 325 -35.72 -3.95 -7.75
C ALA A 325 -36.85 -3.94 -8.80
N GLU A 326 -37.70 -2.91 -8.78
CA GLU A 326 -38.94 -2.82 -9.56
C GLU A 326 -38.74 -2.12 -10.91
N VAL A 327 -37.79 -1.20 -11.06
CA VAL A 327 -37.62 -0.45 -12.31
C VAL A 327 -36.41 -0.95 -13.09
N VAL A 328 -35.23 -0.91 -12.49
CA VAL A 328 -33.98 -1.24 -13.22
C VAL A 328 -33.94 -2.72 -13.57
N PHE A 329 -34.08 -3.59 -12.57
CA PHE A 329 -33.94 -5.03 -12.81
C PHE A 329 -35.13 -5.67 -13.51
N GLN A 330 -36.36 -5.16 -13.36
CA GLN A 330 -37.47 -5.63 -14.19
C GLN A 330 -37.22 -5.32 -15.68
N ASN A 331 -36.73 -4.12 -16.00
CA ASN A 331 -36.36 -3.77 -17.36
C ASN A 331 -35.19 -4.65 -17.87
N ASP A 332 -34.19 -4.92 -17.03
CA ASP A 332 -33.09 -5.82 -17.40
C ASP A 332 -33.60 -7.25 -17.66
N GLN A 333 -34.50 -7.80 -16.81
CA GLN A 333 -35.14 -9.10 -17.04
C GLN A 333 -35.91 -9.15 -18.37
N ARG A 334 -36.65 -8.08 -18.68
CA ARG A 334 -37.38 -7.93 -19.94
C ARG A 334 -36.41 -7.99 -21.12
N ASN A 335 -35.35 -7.18 -21.08
CA ASN A 335 -34.34 -7.13 -22.14
C ASN A 335 -33.62 -8.47 -22.32
N ILE A 336 -33.26 -9.13 -21.22
CA ILE A 336 -32.65 -10.48 -21.24
C ILE A 336 -33.60 -11.50 -21.88
N SER A 337 -34.90 -11.43 -21.58
CA SER A 337 -35.91 -12.34 -22.15
C SER A 337 -36.08 -12.15 -23.66
N VAL A 338 -36.04 -10.89 -24.12
CA VAL A 338 -36.02 -10.55 -25.55
C VAL A 338 -34.75 -11.08 -26.22
N GLY A 339 -33.58 -10.85 -25.62
CA GLY A 339 -32.30 -11.35 -26.14
C GLY A 339 -32.24 -12.88 -26.22
N ARG A 340 -32.77 -13.58 -25.20
CA ARG A 340 -32.93 -15.04 -25.21
C ARG A 340 -33.79 -15.50 -26.38
N MET A 341 -34.91 -14.83 -26.63
CA MET A 341 -35.80 -15.16 -27.74
C MET A 341 -35.14 -14.93 -29.10
N GLN A 342 -34.32 -13.87 -29.23
CA GLN A 342 -33.50 -13.63 -30.43
C GLN A 342 -32.45 -14.73 -30.62
N ALA A 343 -31.80 -15.21 -29.54
CA ALA A 343 -30.85 -16.31 -29.62
C ALA A 343 -31.53 -17.62 -30.07
N ILE A 344 -32.70 -17.94 -29.52
CA ILE A 344 -33.51 -19.10 -29.94
C ILE A 344 -33.90 -18.95 -31.43
N ALA A 345 -34.25 -17.76 -31.88
CA ALA A 345 -34.59 -17.48 -33.27
C ALA A 345 -33.43 -17.75 -34.25
N MET A 346 -32.19 -17.49 -33.81
CA MET A 346 -30.98 -17.76 -34.60
C MET A 346 -30.70 -19.25 -34.80
N ASP A 347 -31.34 -20.11 -34.00
CA ASP A 347 -31.33 -21.57 -34.19
C ASP A 347 -32.35 -22.06 -35.23
N GLY A 348 -33.17 -21.16 -35.77
CA GLY A 348 -34.23 -21.49 -36.72
C GLY A 348 -35.52 -21.96 -36.03
N VAL A 349 -36.64 -21.93 -36.76
CA VAL A 349 -37.98 -22.32 -36.25
C VAL A 349 -38.29 -23.77 -36.59
N GLN A 350 -37.95 -24.22 -37.80
CA GLN A 350 -38.37 -25.54 -38.31
C GLN A 350 -37.91 -26.72 -37.45
N ASN A 351 -36.73 -26.60 -36.84
CA ASN A 351 -36.15 -27.67 -36.01
C ASN A 351 -36.21 -27.36 -34.50
N ASN A 352 -36.86 -26.26 -34.10
CA ASN A 352 -36.91 -25.80 -32.71
C ASN A 352 -38.35 -25.71 -32.20
N MET A 353 -38.87 -26.84 -31.70
CA MET A 353 -40.24 -26.94 -31.19
C MET A 353 -40.52 -26.01 -29.99
N VAL A 354 -39.47 -25.50 -29.35
CA VAL A 354 -39.58 -24.62 -28.18
C VAL A 354 -39.74 -23.14 -28.58
N PHE A 355 -39.49 -22.78 -29.85
CA PHE A 355 -39.57 -21.39 -30.33
C PHE A 355 -40.97 -20.78 -30.14
N TRP A 356 -42.00 -21.39 -30.74
CA TRP A 356 -43.35 -20.82 -30.75
C TRP A 356 -43.98 -20.69 -29.35
N PRO A 357 -43.91 -21.72 -28.48
CA PRO A 357 -44.41 -21.59 -27.11
C PRO A 357 -43.72 -20.46 -26.33
N ASN A 358 -42.39 -20.33 -26.43
CA ASN A 358 -41.63 -19.27 -25.75
C ASN A 358 -41.96 -17.88 -26.30
N TYR A 359 -42.08 -17.75 -27.63
CA TYR A 359 -42.43 -16.48 -28.28
C TYR A 359 -43.82 -16.01 -27.87
N MET A 360 -44.82 -16.90 -27.91
CA MET A 360 -46.19 -16.56 -27.52
C MET A 360 -46.26 -16.15 -26.05
N LYS A 361 -45.54 -16.86 -25.16
CA LYS A 361 -45.43 -16.51 -23.75
C LYS A 361 -44.82 -15.12 -23.57
N LEU A 362 -43.68 -14.85 -24.20
CA LEU A 362 -43.01 -13.53 -24.13
C LEU A 362 -43.92 -12.41 -24.66
N MET A 363 -44.60 -12.64 -25.79
CA MET A 363 -45.52 -11.67 -26.36
C MET A 363 -46.71 -11.39 -25.43
N GLN A 364 -47.27 -12.42 -24.79
CA GLN A 364 -48.37 -12.25 -23.83
C GLN A 364 -47.91 -11.46 -22.59
N GLU A 365 -46.72 -11.75 -22.06
CA GLU A 365 -46.11 -11.02 -20.95
C GLU A 365 -45.91 -9.53 -21.31
N LEU A 366 -45.29 -9.25 -22.47
CA LEU A 366 -45.06 -7.89 -22.95
C LEU A 366 -46.35 -7.13 -23.27
N GLN A 367 -47.37 -7.80 -23.81
CA GLN A 367 -48.69 -7.18 -24.06
C GLN A 367 -49.36 -6.80 -22.74
N THR A 368 -49.34 -7.69 -21.75
CA THR A 368 -49.90 -7.43 -20.42
C THR A 368 -49.20 -6.25 -19.75
N GLU A 369 -47.86 -6.24 -19.80
CA GLU A 369 -47.03 -5.17 -19.25
C GLU A 369 -47.24 -3.84 -19.98
N THR A 370 -47.36 -3.87 -21.31
CA THR A 370 -47.66 -2.67 -22.11
C THR A 370 -49.04 -2.13 -21.76
N MET A 371 -50.05 -2.99 -21.63
CA MET A 371 -51.38 -2.58 -21.19
C MET A 371 -51.33 -1.93 -19.80
N GLN A 372 -50.65 -2.53 -18.83
CA GLN A 372 -50.52 -1.97 -17.49
C GLN A 372 -49.79 -0.62 -17.48
N ALA A 373 -48.73 -0.48 -18.27
CA ALA A 373 -47.97 0.77 -18.36
C ALA A 373 -48.76 1.89 -19.06
N CYS A 374 -49.60 1.54 -20.05
CA CYS A 374 -50.35 2.47 -20.87
C CYS A 374 -51.79 2.74 -20.39
N GLN A 375 -52.38 1.87 -19.57
CA GLN A 375 -53.79 1.93 -19.18
C GLN A 375 -53.93 1.83 -17.65
N GLY A 376 -54.33 2.93 -16.99
CA GLY A 376 -54.62 2.96 -15.55
C GLY A 376 -54.52 4.35 -14.93
N GLN A 377 -54.87 4.47 -13.63
CA GLN A 377 -54.69 5.72 -12.84
C GLN A 377 -53.21 6.07 -12.61
N THR A 378 -52.30 5.11 -12.83
CA THR A 378 -50.84 5.25 -12.72
C THR A 378 -50.14 5.13 -14.08
N ALA A 379 -50.84 5.45 -15.18
CA ALA A 379 -50.26 5.42 -16.52
C ALA A 379 -49.01 6.30 -16.59
N ASN A 380 -47.87 5.68 -16.91
CA ASN A 380 -46.59 6.37 -17.06
C ASN A 380 -46.26 6.45 -18.55
N MET A 381 -46.29 7.65 -19.13
CA MET A 381 -46.03 7.86 -20.56
C MET A 381 -44.63 7.38 -21.00
N GLU A 382 -43.61 7.53 -20.15
CA GLU A 382 -42.27 7.01 -20.44
C GLU A 382 -42.24 5.48 -20.40
N GLY A 383 -42.87 4.88 -19.39
CA GLY A 383 -43.03 3.43 -19.27
C GLY A 383 -43.81 2.82 -20.43
N CYS A 384 -44.92 3.47 -20.83
CA CYS A 384 -45.75 3.07 -21.96
C CYS A 384 -44.98 3.13 -23.28
N SER A 385 -44.25 4.24 -23.53
CA SER A 385 -43.42 4.38 -24.74
C SER A 385 -42.33 3.30 -24.82
N SER A 386 -41.64 3.05 -23.70
CA SER A 386 -40.60 2.03 -23.62
C SER A 386 -41.17 0.63 -23.87
N SER A 387 -42.25 0.24 -23.18
CA SER A 387 -42.90 -1.06 -23.35
C SER A 387 -43.44 -1.27 -24.77
N MET A 388 -44.05 -0.24 -25.38
CA MET A 388 -44.48 -0.28 -26.78
C MET A 388 -43.32 -0.47 -27.76
N GLN A 389 -42.18 0.16 -27.51
CA GLN A 389 -40.99 -0.02 -28.34
C GLN A 389 -40.43 -1.44 -28.22
N THR A 390 -40.37 -2.00 -27.01
CA THR A 390 -39.98 -3.40 -26.79
C THR A 390 -40.93 -4.35 -27.51
N LEU A 391 -42.26 -4.16 -27.37
CA LEU A 391 -43.27 -4.99 -28.05
C LEU A 391 -43.09 -4.97 -29.57
N ARG A 392 -42.85 -3.78 -30.16
CA ARG A 392 -42.55 -3.65 -31.60
C ARG A 392 -41.28 -4.40 -31.98
N SER A 393 -40.22 -4.30 -31.19
CA SER A 393 -38.96 -5.00 -31.47
C SER A 393 -39.07 -6.52 -31.43
N VAL A 394 -39.93 -7.06 -30.57
CA VAL A 394 -40.15 -8.51 -30.45
C VAL A 394 -41.00 -9.03 -31.62
N SER A 395 -41.92 -8.22 -32.14
CA SER A 395 -42.79 -8.61 -33.25
C SER A 395 -42.06 -8.99 -34.54
N SER A 396 -40.82 -8.55 -34.75
CA SER A 396 -40.00 -8.91 -35.92
C SER A 396 -39.23 -10.23 -35.75
N ILE A 397 -39.15 -10.79 -34.53
CA ILE A 397 -38.36 -12.00 -34.26
C ILE A 397 -38.79 -13.20 -35.13
N PRO A 398 -40.09 -13.50 -35.34
CA PRO A 398 -40.50 -14.61 -36.21
C PRO A 398 -40.04 -14.46 -37.66
N GLN A 399 -40.00 -13.22 -38.17
CA GLN A 399 -39.51 -12.95 -39.52
C GLN A 399 -38.01 -13.24 -39.62
N THR A 400 -37.22 -12.81 -38.63
CA THR A 400 -35.79 -13.13 -38.56
C THR A 400 -35.56 -14.63 -38.48
N ALA A 401 -36.31 -15.34 -37.64
CA ALA A 401 -36.20 -16.79 -37.49
C ALA A 401 -36.50 -17.53 -38.81
N SER A 402 -37.52 -17.08 -39.54
CA SER A 402 -37.88 -17.63 -40.86
C SER A 402 -36.79 -17.36 -41.92
N GLN A 403 -36.15 -16.19 -41.88
CA GLN A 403 -35.01 -15.88 -42.77
C GLN A 403 -33.80 -16.77 -42.50
N VAL A 404 -33.52 -17.07 -41.23
CA VAL A 404 -32.46 -18.01 -40.84
C VAL A 404 -32.74 -19.40 -41.39
N ASP A 405 -33.96 -19.92 -41.23
CA ASP A 405 -34.36 -21.21 -41.81
C ASP A 405 -34.19 -21.24 -43.33
N GLN A 406 -34.65 -20.19 -44.03
CA GLN A 406 -34.48 -20.08 -45.49
C GLN A 406 -33.01 -20.09 -45.90
N SER A 407 -32.15 -19.35 -45.18
CA SER A 407 -30.71 -19.32 -45.46
C SER A 407 -30.03 -20.67 -45.25
N ARG A 408 -30.39 -21.39 -44.17
CA ARG A 408 -29.89 -22.74 -43.87
C ARG A 408 -30.34 -23.75 -44.93
N TRP A 409 -31.60 -23.66 -45.36
CA TRP A 409 -32.13 -24.50 -46.43
C TRP A 409 -31.42 -24.26 -47.77
N GLN A 410 -31.20 -23.00 -48.15
CA GLN A 410 -30.45 -22.65 -49.36
C GLN A 410 -29.02 -23.20 -49.31
N MET A 411 -28.35 -23.06 -48.16
CA MET A 411 -27.01 -23.60 -47.94
C MET A 411 -26.98 -25.14 -48.03
N GLN A 412 -27.97 -25.82 -47.44
CA GLN A 412 -28.08 -27.27 -47.49
C GLN A 412 -28.32 -27.78 -48.92
N GLN A 413 -29.13 -27.07 -49.72
CA GLN A 413 -29.32 -27.39 -51.14
C GLN A 413 -28.01 -27.24 -51.93
N GLN A 414 -27.29 -26.13 -51.73
CA GLN A 414 -26.01 -25.91 -52.39
C GLN A 414 -24.99 -27.00 -52.02
N MET A 415 -24.97 -27.41 -50.75
CA MET A 415 -24.08 -28.47 -50.27
C MET A 415 -24.45 -29.84 -50.86
N GLN A 416 -25.73 -30.17 -51.00
CA GLN A 416 -26.16 -31.40 -51.68
C GLN A 416 -25.76 -31.40 -53.15
N GLN A 417 -25.89 -30.27 -53.87
CA GLN A 417 -25.46 -30.18 -55.26
C GLN A 417 -23.94 -30.35 -55.38
N GLN A 418 -23.15 -29.76 -54.48
CA GLN A 418 -21.69 -29.92 -54.46
C GLN A 418 -21.26 -31.36 -54.13
N MET A 419 -21.92 -32.01 -53.16
CA MET A 419 -21.66 -33.41 -52.86
C MET A 419 -22.06 -34.33 -54.00
N GLN A 420 -23.15 -34.05 -54.71
CA GLN A 420 -23.57 -34.85 -55.87
C GLN A 420 -22.59 -34.71 -57.04
N MET A 421 -21.97 -33.53 -57.21
CA MET A 421 -20.86 -33.34 -58.16
C MET A 421 -19.57 -34.05 -57.71
N ALA A 422 -19.31 -34.15 -56.40
CA ALA A 422 -18.14 -34.84 -55.85
C ALA A 422 -18.28 -36.37 -55.79
N MET A 423 -19.49 -36.88 -55.58
CA MET A 423 -19.79 -38.32 -55.50
C MET A 423 -20.17 -38.95 -56.84
N ASN A 424 -20.18 -38.17 -57.93
CA ASN A 424 -20.32 -38.69 -59.28
C ASN A 424 -19.06 -38.43 -60.13
N PRO A 425 -17.92 -39.13 -59.89
CA PRO A 425 -16.78 -39.11 -60.81
C PRO A 425 -17.07 -39.84 -62.14
N GLY A 426 -18.24 -40.48 -62.27
CA GLY A 426 -18.54 -41.46 -63.29
C GLY A 426 -19.03 -40.94 -64.64
N VAL A 427 -19.11 -39.62 -64.86
CA VAL A 427 -19.49 -39.05 -66.18
C VAL A 427 -18.46 -38.03 -66.67
N MET A 428 -17.18 -38.39 -66.57
CA MET A 428 -16.16 -37.93 -67.51
C MET A 428 -15.57 -39.16 -68.20
N GLY A 429 -16.28 -39.67 -69.21
CA GLY A 429 -15.84 -40.83 -69.96
C GLY A 429 -16.66 -41.04 -71.22
N GLY A 430 -16.23 -40.43 -72.32
CA GLY A 430 -16.58 -40.87 -73.68
C GLY A 430 -17.39 -39.86 -74.49
N GLY A 431 -16.71 -39.07 -75.32
CA GLY A 431 -17.35 -38.21 -76.30
C GLY A 431 -16.37 -37.29 -77.04
N LEU A 432 -15.49 -37.90 -77.85
CA LEU A 432 -14.62 -37.24 -78.81
C LEU A 432 -15.41 -36.38 -79.82
N GLY A 433 -14.90 -35.20 -80.16
CA GLY A 433 -15.06 -34.65 -81.52
C GLY A 433 -15.38 -33.17 -81.66
N GLY A 434 -14.34 -32.33 -81.67
CA GLY A 434 -14.18 -31.30 -82.70
C GLY A 434 -14.79 -29.91 -82.45
N GLY A 435 -13.91 -28.90 -82.42
CA GLY A 435 -14.22 -27.60 -83.04
C GLY A 435 -14.15 -26.36 -82.15
N ALA A 436 -12.94 -25.80 -82.07
CA ALA A 436 -12.61 -24.37 -82.16
C ALA A 436 -13.32 -23.34 -81.25
N GLY A 437 -12.50 -22.64 -80.43
CA GLY A 437 -12.81 -21.30 -79.92
C GLY A 437 -12.17 -20.97 -78.57
N VAL A 438 -11.07 -20.23 -78.57
CA VAL A 438 -10.40 -19.68 -77.38
C VAL A 438 -10.94 -18.25 -77.09
N PRO A 439 -10.52 -17.52 -76.02
CA PRO A 439 -11.34 -17.23 -74.84
C PRO A 439 -11.61 -15.72 -74.64
N GLN A 440 -12.60 -15.33 -73.82
CA GLN A 440 -12.55 -14.04 -73.11
C GLN A 440 -13.57 -13.97 -71.96
N GLY A 441 -13.10 -13.47 -70.81
CA GLY A 441 -13.86 -13.35 -69.57
C GLY A 441 -14.77 -12.10 -69.50
N PRO A 442 -14.94 -11.47 -68.32
CA PRO A 442 -16.21 -11.51 -67.59
C PRO A 442 -16.86 -10.12 -67.41
N ALA A 443 -18.20 -10.04 -67.39
CA ALA A 443 -18.93 -8.95 -66.73
C ALA A 443 -20.46 -9.20 -66.66
N GLY A 444 -21.00 -9.21 -65.45
CA GLY A 444 -22.20 -8.44 -65.08
C GLY A 444 -23.60 -8.99 -65.41
N PRO A 445 -24.63 -8.55 -64.67
CA PRO A 445 -25.78 -9.38 -64.29
C PRO A 445 -27.04 -9.07 -65.11
N SER A 446 -27.90 -10.07 -65.30
CA SER A 446 -29.24 -9.87 -65.86
C SER A 446 -30.29 -10.71 -65.13
N THR A 447 -31.08 -10.01 -64.33
CA THR A 447 -32.56 -10.01 -64.31
C THR A 447 -33.29 -11.35 -64.43
N PHE A 448 -33.99 -11.69 -63.34
CA PHE A 448 -35.33 -12.29 -63.26
C PHE A 448 -35.95 -12.79 -64.58
N THR A 449 -36.11 -14.11 -64.66
CA THR A 449 -37.30 -14.72 -65.29
C THR A 449 -37.71 -15.96 -64.53
N ASN A 450 -38.99 -15.98 -64.14
CA ASN A 450 -39.76 -17.08 -63.58
C ASN A 450 -39.38 -18.45 -64.17
N SER A 451 -39.21 -19.45 -63.32
CA SER A 451 -39.44 -20.85 -63.68
C SER A 451 -39.78 -21.69 -62.43
N ALA A 452 -41.03 -22.15 -62.44
CA ALA A 452 -41.53 -23.41 -61.90
C ALA A 452 -41.24 -23.78 -60.43
N MET A 453 -42.25 -23.57 -59.57
CA MET A 453 -42.51 -24.43 -58.41
C MET A 453 -42.92 -25.84 -58.89
N PRO A 454 -42.53 -26.91 -58.20
CA PRO A 454 -43.35 -28.10 -58.08
C PRO A 454 -44.16 -28.07 -56.78
N ASN A 455 -45.45 -28.30 -56.97
CA ASN A 455 -46.52 -28.45 -56.02
C ASN A 455 -46.28 -29.62 -55.04
N GLN A 456 -46.64 -29.46 -53.75
CA GLN A 456 -47.37 -30.49 -53.00
C GLN A 456 -48.00 -29.93 -51.71
N SER A 457 -49.31 -29.72 -51.83
CA SER A 457 -50.35 -29.72 -50.79
C SER A 457 -50.28 -30.88 -49.80
N MET A 458 -50.51 -30.63 -48.50
CA MET A 458 -51.46 -31.36 -47.61
C MET A 458 -51.58 -30.67 -46.24
N ALA A 459 -52.69 -29.96 -45.99
CA ALA A 459 -53.36 -29.85 -44.68
C ALA A 459 -54.73 -29.17 -44.86
N PRO A 460 -55.86 -29.78 -44.43
CA PRO A 460 -57.18 -29.21 -44.61
C PRO A 460 -57.63 -28.33 -43.42
N GLY A 461 -58.14 -27.14 -43.76
CA GLY A 461 -59.37 -26.55 -43.20
C GLY A 461 -59.45 -26.22 -41.70
N LEU A 462 -59.27 -24.94 -41.37
CA LEU A 462 -60.20 -24.21 -40.48
C LEU A 462 -60.44 -22.81 -41.06
N ASN A 463 -61.72 -22.42 -41.09
CA ASN A 463 -62.29 -21.27 -41.79
C ASN A 463 -61.83 -19.88 -41.28
N PRO A 464 -61.96 -18.82 -42.10
CA PRO A 464 -61.59 -17.46 -41.75
C PRO A 464 -62.79 -16.63 -41.27
N MET A 465 -62.62 -15.80 -40.25
CA MET A 465 -63.45 -14.59 -40.05
C MET A 465 -62.68 -13.53 -39.26
N LEU A 466 -62.82 -12.28 -39.74
CA LEU A 466 -62.35 -10.99 -39.19
C LEU A 466 -60.82 -10.75 -39.35
N GLY A 467 -60.33 -9.75 -40.07
CA GLY A 467 -60.95 -8.60 -40.74
C GLY A 467 -59.78 -7.69 -41.15
N ASN A 468 -59.80 -7.24 -42.40
CA ASN A 468 -58.79 -6.40 -43.03
C ASN A 468 -58.37 -5.17 -42.20
N ALA A 469 -57.07 -5.01 -42.01
CA ALA A 469 -56.41 -3.70 -42.06
C ALA A 469 -55.09 -3.86 -42.81
N SER A 470 -55.16 -3.57 -44.10
CA SER A 470 -54.03 -3.42 -45.02
C SER A 470 -53.05 -2.35 -44.51
N MET A 471 -51.81 -2.74 -44.22
CA MET A 471 -50.69 -1.82 -44.03
C MET A 471 -50.04 -1.52 -45.39
N PRO A 472 -49.74 -0.25 -45.73
CA PRO A 472 -49.10 0.10 -46.99
C PRO A 472 -47.63 -0.32 -47.00
N SER A 473 -47.24 -1.04 -48.05
CA SER A 473 -45.87 -1.38 -48.41
C SER A 473 -45.22 -0.23 -49.15
N SER A 474 -44.56 0.69 -48.42
CA SER A 474 -43.51 1.55 -48.99
C SER A 474 -42.76 2.27 -47.88
N PHE A 475 -41.75 1.63 -47.28
CA PHE A 475 -40.59 2.36 -46.75
C PHE A 475 -39.32 1.61 -47.10
N GLN A 476 -38.41 2.36 -47.71
CA GLN A 476 -37.17 1.91 -48.29
C GLN A 476 -36.30 1.20 -47.27
N ASN A 477 -35.83 0.05 -47.72
CA ASN A 477 -34.86 -0.82 -47.11
C ASN A 477 -33.51 -0.09 -47.00
N SER A 478 -33.18 0.41 -45.81
CA SER A 478 -31.80 0.70 -45.39
C SER A 478 -31.39 -0.34 -44.36
N SER A 479 -31.26 -1.58 -44.81
CA SER A 479 -30.69 -2.68 -44.03
C SER A 479 -29.17 -2.54 -43.97
N SER A 480 -28.70 -1.70 -43.05
CA SER A 480 -27.30 -1.68 -42.61
C SER A 480 -27.21 -1.25 -41.14
N SER A 481 -27.78 -2.07 -40.27
CA SER A 481 -27.40 -2.15 -38.86
C SER A 481 -27.94 -3.47 -38.34
N GLY A 482 -27.09 -4.50 -38.32
CA GLY A 482 -27.32 -5.60 -37.40
C GLY A 482 -27.44 -4.99 -36.02
N LEU A 483 -28.61 -5.11 -35.39
CA LEU A 483 -28.77 -4.94 -33.95
C LEU A 483 -28.04 -6.11 -33.28
N VAL A 484 -26.72 -6.08 -33.41
CA VAL A 484 -25.83 -6.70 -32.45
C VAL A 484 -26.18 -6.05 -31.14
N TRP A 485 -26.44 -6.86 -30.12
CA TRP A 485 -26.38 -6.50 -28.71
C TRP A 485 -24.96 -6.00 -28.36
N GLY A 486 -24.55 -4.90 -28.99
CA GLY A 486 -23.25 -4.30 -28.86
C GLY A 486 -23.35 -3.14 -27.89
N GLY A 487 -23.51 -3.41 -26.59
CA GLY A 487 -23.19 -2.52 -25.47
C GLY A 487 -23.71 -1.08 -25.45
N GLY A 488 -24.52 -0.64 -26.42
CA GLY A 488 -24.76 0.79 -26.69
C GLY A 488 -25.92 1.41 -25.93
N GLN A 489 -26.92 0.60 -25.51
CA GLN A 489 -28.08 1.12 -24.76
C GLN A 489 -27.98 0.95 -23.24
N PHE A 490 -26.98 0.24 -22.72
CA PHE A 490 -26.78 0.08 -21.27
C PHE A 490 -26.05 1.29 -20.62
N GLY A 491 -25.42 2.17 -21.41
CA GLY A 491 -24.54 3.24 -20.91
C GLY A 491 -25.12 4.66 -20.91
N GLN A 492 -26.30 4.92 -21.49
CA GLN A 492 -26.86 6.27 -21.56
C GLN A 492 -27.89 6.55 -20.46
N THR A 493 -27.51 6.39 -19.19
CA THR A 493 -28.15 7.16 -18.13
C THR A 493 -27.10 7.59 -17.10
N MET A 494 -26.86 8.90 -17.08
CA MET A 494 -26.15 9.69 -16.07
C MET A 494 -24.60 9.63 -16.04
N SER A 495 -23.99 10.31 -17.01
CA SER A 495 -22.75 11.07 -16.76
C SER A 495 -23.15 12.46 -16.24
N MET A 496 -23.25 12.63 -14.92
CA MET A 496 -23.28 13.97 -14.32
C MET A 496 -21.84 14.46 -14.19
N THR A 497 -21.43 15.31 -15.12
CA THR A 497 -20.23 16.14 -14.99
C THR A 497 -20.51 17.19 -13.90
N PRO A 498 -19.66 17.34 -12.86
CA PRO A 498 -19.85 18.40 -11.88
C PRO A 498 -19.54 19.77 -12.53
N PRO A 499 -20.24 20.85 -12.13
CA PRO A 499 -19.93 22.19 -12.62
C PRO A 499 -18.57 22.63 -12.06
N SER A 500 -17.67 23.01 -12.96
CA SER A 500 -16.44 23.72 -12.63
C SER A 500 -16.81 25.08 -12.02
N PHE A 501 -16.64 25.23 -10.71
CA PHE A 501 -16.56 26.56 -10.12
C PHE A 501 -15.15 27.09 -10.33
N GLY A 502 -15.03 28.05 -11.23
CA GLY A 502 -13.84 28.88 -11.31
C GLY A 502 -13.79 29.83 -10.12
N ARG A 503 -12.68 29.77 -9.37
CA ARG A 503 -11.91 30.93 -8.92
C ARG A 503 -10.44 30.54 -8.85
#